data_AF-A0A1I5X457-F1
#
_entry.id   AF-A0A1I5X457-F1
#
_cell.length_a   1.000
_cell.length_b   1.000
_cell.length_c   1.000
_cell.angle_alpha   90.00
_cell.angle_beta   90.00
_cell.angle_gamma   90.00
#
_symmetry.space_group_name_H-M   'P 1'
#
loop_
_entity.id
_entity.type
_entity.pdbx_description
1 polymer ?
#
loop_
_entity_poly.entity_id
_entity_poly.type
_entity_poly.pdbx_seq_one_letter_code
_entity_poly.pdbx_strand_id
1 'polypeptide(L)'
;MPLDNYSFHQSFDKDFLLDICDNDHEYLLEVFNSFLEMSRNEAAELKSLIALEDRHKLTKKVHSISSAFGFIGQTDLCYELKSIEKRVHENSCDLITELPPVILKIEQTIAIVRAEQEKLLAWDS
;
A
#
# COMPACT_ATOMS: atom_id res chain seq x y z
N MET A 1 20.13 -1.08 14.37
CA MET A 1 20.66 -2.47 14.21
C MET A 1 20.42 -2.95 12.76
N PRO A 2 21.16 -3.91 12.19
CA PRO A 2 20.98 -4.31 10.78
C PRO A 2 19.68 -5.14 10.60
N LEU A 3 18.92 -4.87 9.54
CA LEU A 3 17.56 -5.40 9.29
C LEU A 3 17.52 -6.89 8.89
N ASP A 4 18.66 -7.50 8.59
CA ASP A 4 18.82 -8.91 8.25
C ASP A 4 18.28 -9.85 9.34
N ASN A 5 18.42 -9.46 10.61
CA ASN A 5 17.87 -10.20 11.75
C ASN A 5 16.44 -9.80 12.16
N TYR A 6 15.84 -8.81 11.48
CA TYR A 6 14.48 -8.39 11.74
C TYR A 6 13.47 -9.35 11.10
N SER A 7 12.42 -9.69 11.85
CA SER A 7 11.34 -10.58 11.42
C SER A 7 10.15 -9.78 10.93
N PHE A 8 10.14 -9.43 9.64
CA PHE A 8 9.04 -8.71 9.01
C PHE A 8 7.72 -9.48 9.05
N HIS A 9 6.60 -8.77 9.03
CA HIS A 9 5.30 -9.39 8.77
C HIS A 9 5.33 -10.14 7.42
N GLN A 10 4.72 -11.33 7.38
CA GLN A 10 4.69 -12.23 6.20
C GLN A 10 4.13 -11.60 4.91
N SER A 11 3.43 -10.48 5.03
CA SER A 11 2.86 -9.75 3.90
C SER A 11 3.88 -8.88 3.18
N PHE A 12 5.07 -8.67 3.75
CA PHE A 12 6.13 -7.92 3.11
C PHE A 12 7.10 -8.87 2.42
N ASP A 13 7.53 -8.48 1.23
CA ASP A 13 8.70 -9.05 0.61
C ASP A 13 9.96 -8.53 1.33
N LYS A 14 10.50 -9.35 2.24
CA LYS A 14 11.68 -9.01 3.04
C LYS A 14 12.89 -8.73 2.16
N ASP A 15 13.15 -9.59 1.17
CA ASP A 15 14.34 -9.46 0.32
C ASP A 15 14.27 -8.17 -0.50
N PHE A 16 13.08 -7.82 -1.00
CA PHE A 16 12.84 -6.56 -1.68
C PHE A 16 13.03 -5.33 -0.78
N LEU A 17 12.51 -5.36 0.45
CA LEU A 17 12.67 -4.24 1.39
C LEU A 17 14.14 -4.04 1.79
N LEU A 18 14.88 -5.13 2.02
CA LEU A 18 16.30 -5.08 2.34
C LEU A 18 17.13 -4.52 1.17
N ASP A 19 16.80 -4.89 -0.06
CA ASP A 19 17.47 -4.40 -1.28
C ASP A 19 17.21 -2.90 -1.50
N ILE A 20 15.97 -2.44 -1.37
CA ILE A 20 15.62 -1.02 -1.55
C ILE A 20 16.21 -0.15 -0.44
N CYS A 21 16.26 -0.66 0.78
CA CYS A 21 16.73 0.10 1.92
C CYS A 21 18.22 -0.07 2.21
N ASP A 22 18.95 -0.87 1.42
CA ASP A 22 20.38 -1.21 1.65
C ASP A 22 20.66 -1.62 3.11
N ASN A 23 19.74 -2.41 3.69
CA ASN A 23 19.76 -2.85 5.09
C ASN A 23 19.75 -1.69 6.14
N ASP A 24 19.42 -0.47 5.71
CA ASP A 24 19.33 0.74 6.54
C ASP A 24 17.95 0.84 7.20
N HIS A 25 17.98 0.79 8.54
CA HIS A 25 16.79 0.85 9.38
C HIS A 25 16.16 2.26 9.42
N GLU A 26 16.97 3.33 9.47
CA GLU A 26 16.46 4.70 9.51
C GLU A 26 15.75 5.03 8.19
N TYR A 27 16.35 4.63 7.07
CA TYR A 27 15.75 4.79 5.75
C TYR A 27 14.43 4.01 5.61
N LEU A 28 14.38 2.78 6.10
CA LEU A 28 13.13 2.00 6.10
C LEU A 28 12.02 2.68 6.91
N LEU A 29 12.35 3.27 8.06
CA LEU A 29 11.38 4.03 8.86
C LEU A 29 10.88 5.27 8.11
N GLU A 30 11.74 5.99 7.38
CA GLU A 30 11.35 7.11 6.52
C GLU A 30 10.42 6.67 5.39
N VAL A 31 10.71 5.52 4.77
CA VAL A 31 9.87 4.91 3.72
C VAL A 31 8.48 4.58 4.27
N PHE A 32 8.40 3.92 5.43
CA PHE A 32 7.12 3.61 6.08
C PHE A 32 6.37 4.88 6.50
N ASN A 33 7.06 5.88 7.04
CA ASN A 33 6.43 7.14 7.42
C ASN A 33 5.83 7.85 6.20
N SER A 34 6.63 8.00 5.13
CA SER A 34 6.19 8.61 3.88
C SER A 34 4.99 7.86 3.28
N PHE A 35 5.03 6.53 3.28
CA PHE A 35 3.91 5.70 2.82
C PHE A 35 2.65 5.93 3.64
N LEU A 36 2.75 5.98 4.98
CA LEU A 36 1.60 6.18 5.88
C LEU A 36 1.01 7.59 5.75
N GLU A 37 1.83 8.62 5.53
CA GLU A 37 1.37 9.97 5.26
C GLU A 37 0.61 10.05 3.93
N MET A 38 1.17 9.49 2.86
CA MET A 38 0.51 9.42 1.55
C MET A 38 -0.80 8.61 1.63
N SER A 39 -0.81 7.52 2.40
CA SER A 39 -1.94 6.58 2.44
C SER A 39 -3.10 6.99 3.36
N ARG A 40 -2.94 8.06 4.16
CA ARG A 40 -3.87 8.43 5.25
C ARG A 40 -5.32 8.60 4.80
N ASN A 41 -5.53 9.14 3.59
CA ASN A 41 -6.87 9.46 3.08
C ASN A 41 -7.27 8.62 1.87
N GLU A 42 -6.42 7.71 1.41
CA GLU A 42 -6.62 6.96 0.15
C GLU A 42 -7.92 6.16 0.15
N ALA A 43 -8.20 5.44 1.24
CA ALA A 43 -9.43 4.64 1.37
C ALA A 43 -10.70 5.51 1.39
N ALA A 44 -10.67 6.65 2.09
CA ALA A 44 -11.81 7.56 2.17
C ALA A 44 -12.07 8.26 0.82
N GLU A 45 -11.01 8.65 0.11
CA GLU A 45 -11.11 9.22 -1.23
C GLU A 45 -11.61 8.18 -2.25
N LEU A 46 -11.14 6.93 -2.21
CA LEU A 46 -11.67 5.86 -3.07
C LEU A 46 -13.17 5.63 -2.84
N LYS A 47 -13.60 5.52 -1.58
CA LYS A 47 -15.03 5.39 -1.21
C LYS A 47 -15.86 6.55 -1.78
N SER A 48 -15.33 7.78 -1.71
CA SER A 48 -16.01 8.97 -2.23
C SER A 48 -16.08 8.98 -3.77
N LEU A 49 -15.00 8.58 -4.45
CA LEU A 49 -14.94 8.50 -5.91
C LEU A 49 -15.86 7.42 -6.48
N ILE A 50 -16.06 6.31 -5.76
CA ILE A 50 -17.03 5.27 -6.10
C ILE A 50 -18.45 5.84 -6.02
N ALA A 51 -18.78 6.54 -4.94
CA ALA A 51 -20.11 7.15 -4.76
C ALA A 51 -20.43 8.23 -5.82
N LEU A 52 -19.39 8.90 -6.34
CA LEU A 52 -19.52 9.90 -7.40
C LEU A 52 -19.42 9.30 -8.82
N GLU A 53 -19.15 7.99 -8.94
CA GLU A 53 -18.89 7.29 -10.20
C GLU A 53 -17.81 7.95 -11.10
N ASP A 54 -16.88 8.70 -10.51
CA ASP A 54 -15.84 9.44 -11.24
C ASP A 54 -14.70 8.49 -11.64
N ARG A 55 -14.94 7.68 -12.67
CA ARG A 55 -14.01 6.63 -13.15
C ARG A 55 -12.64 7.18 -13.55
N HIS A 56 -12.59 8.39 -14.11
CA HIS A 56 -11.33 9.00 -14.51
C HIS A 56 -10.46 9.34 -13.28
N LYS A 57 -11.04 9.99 -12.25
CA LYS A 57 -10.30 10.23 -11.01
C LYS A 57 -10.01 8.93 -10.25
N LEU A 58 -10.93 7.97 -10.28
CA LEU A 58 -10.74 6.67 -9.66
C LEU A 58 -9.54 5.93 -10.25
N THR A 59 -9.41 5.91 -11.59
CA THR A 59 -8.25 5.32 -12.28
C THR A 59 -6.95 5.95 -11.79
N LYS A 60 -6.87 7.28 -11.76
CA LYS A 60 -5.68 8.00 -11.27
C LYS A 60 -5.36 7.69 -9.81
N LYS A 61 -6.39 7.59 -8.97
CA LYS A 61 -6.25 7.29 -7.55
C LYS A 61 -5.72 5.87 -7.34
N VAL A 62 -6.33 4.87 -7.99
CA VAL A 62 -5.88 3.47 -7.96
C VAL A 62 -4.45 3.35 -8.47
N HIS A 63 -4.08 4.07 -9.54
CA HIS A 63 -2.70 4.11 -10.04
C HIS A 63 -1.70 4.61 -8.99
N SER A 64 -2.02 5.73 -8.34
CA SER A 64 -1.20 6.34 -7.28
C SER A 64 -1.01 5.38 -6.10
N ILE A 65 -2.08 4.73 -5.65
CA ILE A 65 -2.03 3.74 -4.58
C ILE A 65 -1.19 2.54 -5.01
N SER A 66 -1.40 2.00 -6.22
CA SER A 66 -0.63 0.86 -6.71
C SER A 66 0.87 1.13 -6.70
N SER A 67 1.28 2.35 -7.03
CA SER A 67 2.68 2.78 -7.05
C SER A 67 3.25 2.87 -5.63
N ALA A 68 2.52 3.46 -4.69
CA ALA A 68 2.93 3.53 -3.29
C ALA A 68 3.07 2.14 -2.65
N PHE A 69 2.15 1.23 -2.96
CA PHE A 69 2.19 -0.14 -2.44
C PHE A 69 3.30 -0.99 -3.06
N GLY A 70 3.60 -0.77 -4.35
CA GLY A 70 4.77 -1.39 -4.99
C GLY A 70 6.08 -0.96 -4.35
N PHE A 71 6.17 0.29 -3.90
CA PHE A 71 7.37 0.83 -3.24
C PHE A 71 7.66 0.18 -1.88
N ILE A 72 6.65 -0.25 -1.14
CA ILE A 72 6.80 -0.91 0.16
C ILE A 72 6.81 -2.44 0.08
N GLY A 73 7.04 -3.02 -1.11
CA GLY A 73 7.13 -4.48 -1.28
C GLY A 73 5.79 -5.22 -1.17
N GLN A 74 4.65 -4.53 -1.26
CA GLN A 74 3.31 -5.14 -1.30
C GLN A 74 2.95 -5.54 -2.74
N THR A 75 3.73 -6.44 -3.31
CA THR A 75 3.69 -6.82 -4.73
C THR A 75 2.33 -7.41 -5.12
N ASP A 76 1.76 -8.32 -4.34
CA ASP A 76 0.46 -8.93 -4.61
C ASP A 76 -0.68 -7.90 -4.70
N LEU A 77 -0.75 -7.00 -3.73
CA LEU A 77 -1.76 -5.94 -3.72
C LEU A 77 -1.51 -4.92 -4.84
N CYS A 78 -0.25 -4.63 -5.16
CA CYS A 78 0.10 -3.81 -6.33
C CYS A 78 -0.43 -4.42 -7.64
N TYR A 79 -0.27 -5.73 -7.85
CA TYR A 79 -0.80 -6.41 -9.04
C TYR A 79 -2.33 -6.39 -9.09
N GLU A 80 -2.99 -6.61 -7.95
CA GLU A 80 -4.45 -6.54 -7.85
C GLU A 80 -4.96 -5.14 -8.19
N LEU A 81 -4.32 -4.08 -7.66
CA LEU A 81 -4.66 -2.69 -7.94
C LEU A 81 -4.46 -2.33 -9.42
N LYS A 82 -3.36 -2.76 -10.04
CA LYS A 82 -3.12 -2.56 -11.49
C LYS A 82 -4.18 -3.25 -12.35
N SER A 83 -4.61 -4.44 -11.93
CA SER A 83 -5.68 -5.18 -12.60
C SER A 83 -7.01 -4.44 -12.51
N ILE A 84 -7.33 -3.86 -11.35
CA ILE A 84 -8.53 -3.04 -11.15
C ILE A 84 -8.45 -1.73 -11.92
N GLU A 85 -7.31 -1.05 -11.89
CA GLU A 85 -7.06 0.18 -12.65
C GLU A 85 -7.43 -0.02 -14.12
N LYS A 86 -6.93 -1.11 -14.72
CA LYS A 86 -7.24 -1.48 -16.10
C LYS A 86 -8.73 -1.68 -16.33
N ARG A 87 -9.42 -2.45 -15.47
CA ARG A 87 -10.87 -2.68 -15.62
C ARG A 87 -11.71 -1.43 -15.40
N VAL A 88 -11.30 -0.55 -14.49
CA VAL A 88 -11.95 0.76 -14.28
C VAL A 88 -11.78 1.63 -15.53
N HIS A 89 -10.58 1.65 -16.11
CA HIS A 89 -10.29 2.38 -17.35
C HIS A 89 -11.06 1.85 -18.55
N GLU A 90 -11.16 0.52 -18.70
CA GLU A 90 -11.90 -0.16 -19.77
C GLU A 90 -13.43 -0.15 -19.56
N ASN A 91 -13.90 0.47 -18.46
CA ASN A 91 -15.31 0.52 -18.07
C ASN A 91 -15.96 -0.88 -17.92
N SER A 92 -15.14 -1.88 -17.57
CA SER A 92 -15.54 -3.29 -17.41
C SER A 92 -15.59 -3.72 -15.95
N CYS A 93 -15.49 -2.77 -15.01
CA CYS A 93 -15.48 -2.97 -13.57
C CYS A 93 -16.80 -2.50 -12.94
N ASP A 94 -17.37 -3.34 -12.07
CA ASP A 94 -18.45 -2.94 -11.17
C ASP A 94 -17.85 -2.30 -9.91
N LEU A 95 -18.01 -0.97 -9.82
CA LEU A 95 -17.39 -0.18 -8.77
C LEU A 95 -17.94 -0.49 -7.38
N ILE A 96 -19.18 -1.00 -7.29
CA ILE A 96 -19.87 -1.24 -6.03
C ILE A 96 -19.52 -2.62 -5.46
N THR A 97 -19.19 -3.59 -6.30
CA THR A 97 -18.90 -4.95 -5.86
C THR A 97 -17.40 -5.26 -5.86
N GLU A 98 -16.62 -4.71 -6.80
CA GLU A 98 -15.21 -5.08 -6.96
C GLU A 98 -14.25 -4.19 -6.16
N LEU A 99 -14.52 -2.89 -6.01
CA LEU A 99 -13.61 -1.99 -5.29
C LEU A 99 -13.69 -2.07 -3.76
N PRO A 100 -14.85 -2.25 -3.10
CA PRO A 100 -14.89 -2.29 -1.63
C PRO A 100 -14.01 -3.38 -0.99
N PRO A 101 -13.94 -4.62 -1.50
CA PRO A 101 -13.00 -5.63 -0.99
C PRO A 101 -11.54 -5.18 -1.07
N VAL A 102 -11.18 -4.43 -2.11
CA VAL A 102 -9.82 -3.95 -2.33
C VAL A 102 -9.50 -2.78 -1.42
N ILE A 103 -10.46 -1.90 -1.16
CA ILE A 103 -10.33 -0.84 -0.15
C ILE A 103 -10.09 -1.44 1.24
N LEU A 104 -10.78 -2.53 1.59
CA LEU A 104 -10.54 -3.23 2.86
C LEU A 104 -9.10 -3.78 2.93
N LYS A 105 -8.59 -4.36 1.83
CA LYS A 105 -7.19 -4.82 1.76
C LYS A 105 -6.18 -3.67 1.89
N ILE A 106 -6.45 -2.52 1.27
CA ILE A 106 -5.65 -1.30 1.43
C ILE A 106 -5.63 -0.88 2.91
N GLU A 107 -6.79 -0.78 3.56
CA GLU A 107 -6.91 -0.40 4.97
C GLU A 107 -6.17 -1.38 5.90
N GLN A 108 -6.30 -2.69 5.65
CA GLN A 108 -5.57 -3.73 6.37
C GLN A 108 -4.06 -3.62 6.21
N THR A 109 -3.59 -3.36 4.99
CA THR A 109 -2.16 -3.24 4.71
C THR A 109 -1.57 -1.99 5.37
N ILE A 110 -2.29 -0.86 5.35
CA ILE A 110 -1.88 0.36 6.07
C ILE A 110 -1.75 0.07 7.57
N ALA A 111 -2.69 -0.71 8.14
CA ALA A 111 -2.61 -1.11 9.54
C ALA A 111 -1.39 -2.02 9.82
N ILE A 112 -1.08 -2.96 8.91
CA ILE A 112 0.12 -3.81 9.00
C ILE A 112 1.39 -2.97 8.95
N VAL A 113 1.51 -2.03 8.00
CA VAL A 113 2.68 -1.13 7.89
C VAL A 113 2.86 -0.31 9.16
N ARG A 114 1.77 0.23 9.73
CA ARG A 114 1.83 0.97 10.99
C ARG A 114 2.33 0.11 12.15
N ALA A 115 1.79 -1.10 12.29
CA ALA A 115 2.22 -2.03 13.33
C ALA A 115 3.69 -2.42 13.16
N GLU A 116 4.15 -2.62 11.92
CA GLU A 116 5.56 -2.94 11.64
C GLU A 116 6.48 -1.76 11.96
N GLN A 117 6.07 -0.53 11.63
CA GLN A 117 6.81 0.69 11.98
C GLN A 117 6.95 0.82 13.51
N GLU A 118 5.86 0.65 14.26
CA GLU A 118 5.89 0.70 15.73
C GLU A 118 6.84 -0.35 16.32
N LYS A 119 6.82 -1.56 15.77
CA LYS A 119 7.71 -2.66 16.17
C LYS A 119 9.17 -2.39 15.79
N LEU A 120 9.43 -1.77 14.64
CA LEU A 120 10.78 -1.35 14.23
C LEU A 120 11.33 -0.25 15.14
N LEU A 121 10.51 0.72 15.55
CA LEU A 121 10.88 1.77 16.50
C LEU A 121 11.21 1.21 17.88
N ALA A 122 10.39 0.26 18.35
CA ALA A 122 10.62 -0.43 19.63
C ALA A 122 11.84 -1.35 19.61
N TRP A 123 12.26 -1.82 18.44
CA TRP A 123 13.44 -2.65 18.28
C TRP A 123 14.75 -1.85 18.26
N ASP A 124 14.69 -0.59 17.83
CA ASP A 124 15.85 0.33 17.80
C ASP A 124 16.05 1.11 19.11
N SER A 125 15.02 1.13 19.98
CA SER A 125 15.07 1.69 21.34
C SER A 125 15.79 0.78 22.35
#